data_AF-A0A6S7CDV2-F1
#
_entry.id   AF-A0A6S7CDV2-F1
#
_cell.length_a   1.000
_cell.length_b   1.000
_cell.length_c   1.000
_cell.angle_alpha   90.00
_cell.angle_beta   90.00
_cell.angle_gamma   90.00
#
_symmetry.space_group_name_H-M   'P 1'
#
loop_
_entity.id
_entity.type
_entity.pdbx_description
1 polymer ?
#
loop_
_entity_poly.entity_id
_entity_poly.type
_entity_poly.pdbx_seq_one_letter_code
_entity_poly.pdbx_strand_id
1 'polypeptide(L)'
;MYTPPFRLAQPSRLKLSGDELAGAAIHAAAPCCAPAKVASSNTKRRARLAEIDSHLHCSIIGTCLSTHELRKLLPKFTGLDRRNASDLEIHHCAVELAIEGGAGAKALHKLLDEHYAAAIRRFDKAADDVDLLRLWDEALNSGDIPPAYWALMTHPFATMPVRQKAFGELHMLSHLVGAANRADIRRLVALEEENAALKEKVERQQSRLQELSMQRDASIAALNEQIAQLSAQASRQLPADAARLEAELQHLRHKLADADQRVVLHTSRREAAEQRTLQEQDAALALRKSRDQALALLKLVQSECDALERATVDAADTASGAGIRRASLDSVHGKRIVYVGGRPGSNAALKRLVEAAGGALLVHDGGVEDRKGLLAAALPGADIVVFPVDCIDHDSMNTLKRVCERHQIDYHPLRTASVASFVELMARLHPEHLAQLGNPPPSAFCLRHG
;
A
#
# COMPACT_ATOMS: atom_id res chain seq x y z
N MET A 1 -37.15 -2.29 20.35
CA MET A 1 -36.57 -3.45 21.04
C MET A 1 -36.62 -4.62 20.08
N TYR A 2 -35.49 -5.11 19.57
CA TYR A 2 -35.24 -6.49 19.12
C TYR A 2 -33.79 -6.57 18.64
N THR A 3 -33.00 -7.33 19.39
CA THR A 3 -31.56 -7.53 19.29
C THR A 3 -31.25 -8.59 18.22
N PRO A 4 -30.25 -8.42 17.34
CA PRO A 4 -29.80 -9.51 16.46
C PRO A 4 -28.86 -10.50 17.19
N PRO A 5 -28.72 -11.75 16.69
CA PRO A 5 -28.53 -12.91 17.55
C PRO A 5 -27.16 -13.60 17.36
N PHE A 6 -26.03 -12.97 17.70
CA PHE A 6 -24.75 -13.71 17.84
C PHE A 6 -23.85 -13.07 18.91
N ARG A 7 -23.24 -13.90 19.77
CA ARG A 7 -22.29 -13.47 20.82
C ARG A 7 -20.94 -13.07 20.20
N LEU A 8 -20.51 -11.83 20.44
CA LEU A 8 -19.12 -11.42 20.21
C LEU A 8 -18.23 -12.12 21.26
N ALA A 9 -17.18 -12.79 20.79
CA ALA A 9 -16.18 -13.45 21.63
C ALA A 9 -15.40 -12.41 22.45
N GLN A 10 -15.45 -12.52 23.78
CA GLN A 10 -14.54 -11.82 24.68
C GLN A 10 -13.23 -12.59 24.78
N PRO A 11 -12.06 -11.93 24.80
CA PRO A 11 -10.81 -12.60 25.14
C PRO A 11 -10.80 -12.99 26.62
N SER A 12 -10.35 -14.22 26.88
CA SER A 12 -10.24 -14.86 28.19
C SER A 12 -9.37 -14.03 29.13
N ARG A 13 -9.95 -13.52 30.22
CA ARG A 13 -9.19 -13.16 31.42
C ARG A 13 -8.68 -14.46 32.05
N LEU A 14 -7.41 -14.78 31.83
CA LEU A 14 -6.70 -15.77 32.64
C LEU A 14 -6.63 -15.24 34.07
N LYS A 15 -7.36 -15.89 34.97
CA LYS A 15 -7.13 -15.85 36.41
C LYS A 15 -5.94 -16.77 36.68
N LEU A 16 -4.81 -16.23 37.08
CA LEU A 16 -3.75 -17.00 37.73
C LEU A 16 -3.98 -16.91 39.23
N SER A 17 -4.43 -18.02 39.80
CA SER A 17 -4.40 -18.33 41.22
C SER A 17 -2.96 -18.33 41.71
N GLY A 18 -2.69 -17.68 42.84
CA GLY A 18 -1.41 -17.79 43.52
C GLY A 18 -1.26 -19.19 44.11
N ASP A 19 -0.29 -19.96 43.59
CA ASP A 19 0.60 -20.84 44.38
C ASP A 19 1.60 -21.65 43.52
N GLU A 20 2.04 -21.16 42.36
CA GLU A 20 3.11 -21.81 41.58
C GLU A 20 4.21 -20.82 41.16
N LEU A 21 4.76 -20.10 42.14
CA LEU A 21 5.96 -19.26 42.01
C LEU A 21 7.06 -19.76 42.97
N ALA A 22 7.54 -20.97 42.72
CA ALA A 22 8.77 -21.48 43.36
C ALA A 22 9.47 -22.46 42.41
N GLY A 23 10.24 -21.94 41.45
CA GLY A 23 11.08 -22.81 40.60
C GLY A 23 11.47 -22.31 39.22
N ALA A 24 11.78 -21.02 39.03
CA ALA A 24 12.56 -20.57 37.87
C ALA A 24 13.15 -19.19 38.16
N ALA A 25 14.39 -19.17 38.68
CA ALA A 25 15.14 -17.94 38.87
C ALA A 25 15.51 -17.34 37.51
N ILE A 26 14.69 -16.40 37.04
CA ILE A 26 15.05 -15.48 35.97
C ILE A 26 15.92 -14.39 36.62
N HIS A 27 17.20 -14.36 36.27
CA HIS A 27 18.11 -13.30 36.69
C HIS A 27 17.56 -11.93 36.24
N ALA A 28 17.42 -11.04 37.21
CA ALA A 28 16.97 -9.67 37.01
C ALA A 28 17.85 -8.93 35.99
N ALA A 29 17.19 -8.28 35.03
CA ALA A 29 17.81 -7.41 34.04
C ALA A 29 18.64 -6.31 34.72
N ALA A 30 19.93 -6.24 34.37
CA ALA A 30 20.82 -5.14 34.74
C ALA A 30 20.48 -3.88 33.90
N PRO A 31 20.68 -2.67 34.45
CA PRO A 31 20.24 -1.41 33.83
C PRO A 31 20.99 -1.10 32.52
N CYS A 32 20.21 -0.80 31.47
CA CYS A 32 20.58 -0.50 30.07
C CYS A 32 21.38 0.82 29.86
N CYS A 33 22.01 1.38 30.88
CA CYS A 33 22.70 2.67 30.77
C CYS A 33 24.03 2.64 31.53
N ALA A 34 25.02 1.95 30.98
CA ALA A 34 26.41 2.21 31.27
C ALA A 34 27.03 2.93 30.05
N PRO A 35 27.62 4.13 30.19
CA PRO A 35 28.30 4.77 29.09
C PRO A 35 29.52 3.93 28.70
N ALA A 36 29.54 3.43 27.45
CA ALA A 36 30.70 2.77 26.90
C ALA A 36 31.89 3.75 26.86
N LYS A 37 33.08 3.25 27.23
CA LYS A 37 34.33 4.01 27.18
C LYS A 37 34.59 4.45 25.73
N VAL A 38 34.42 5.73 25.45
CA VAL A 38 34.76 6.33 24.15
C VAL A 38 36.27 6.37 24.02
N ALA A 39 36.85 5.37 23.35
CA ALA A 39 38.22 5.43 22.87
C ALA A 39 38.22 6.09 21.49
N SER A 40 38.25 7.43 21.46
CA SER A 40 38.47 8.18 20.22
C SER A 40 39.93 8.08 19.81
N SER A 41 40.34 6.97 19.18
CA SER A 41 41.64 6.93 18.50
C SER A 41 41.48 7.54 17.11
N ASN A 42 41.93 8.79 16.97
CA ASN A 42 41.99 9.53 15.72
C ASN A 42 43.07 8.90 14.80
N THR A 43 42.76 7.72 14.29
CA THR A 43 43.63 6.97 13.39
C THR A 43 43.03 7.10 11.99
N LYS A 44 43.83 7.53 11.02
CA LYS A 44 43.47 7.56 9.58
C LYS A 44 43.30 6.14 8.99
N ARG A 45 42.70 5.22 9.74
CA ARG A 45 42.50 3.81 9.39
C ARG A 45 41.03 3.48 9.48
N ARG A 46 40.61 2.48 8.71
CA ARG A 46 39.26 1.94 8.80
C ARG A 46 38.99 1.41 10.22
N ALA A 47 37.79 1.71 10.73
CA ALA A 47 37.30 1.17 11.99
C ALA A 47 37.12 -0.35 11.85
N ARG A 48 37.51 -1.10 12.88
CA ARG A 48 37.23 -2.54 12.96
C ARG A 48 35.77 -2.77 13.34
N LEU A 49 35.23 -3.94 13.01
CA LEU A 49 33.85 -4.29 13.36
C LEU A 49 33.57 -4.06 14.84
N ALA A 50 34.42 -4.59 15.74
CA ALA A 50 34.27 -4.43 17.19
C ALA A 50 34.54 -3.02 17.75
N GLU A 51 34.99 -2.07 16.91
CA GLU A 51 35.19 -0.66 17.29
C GLU A 51 33.94 0.19 16.95
N ILE A 52 32.98 -0.38 16.22
CA ILE A 52 31.70 0.27 15.88
C ILE A 52 30.77 0.20 17.10
N ASP A 53 29.91 1.20 17.25
CA ASP A 53 28.94 1.25 18.35
C ASP A 53 27.99 0.04 18.33
N SER A 54 27.67 -0.47 19.53
CA SER A 54 26.96 -1.74 19.70
C SER A 54 25.58 -1.75 19.05
N HIS A 55 24.89 -0.60 19.03
CA HIS A 55 23.57 -0.46 18.42
C HIS A 55 23.57 -0.62 16.89
N LEU A 56 24.72 -0.47 16.23
CA LEU A 56 24.83 -0.57 14.77
C LEU A 56 25.13 -2.00 14.29
N HIS A 57 25.62 -2.91 15.15
CA HIS A 57 26.00 -4.26 14.69
C HIS A 57 24.82 -5.06 14.14
N CYS A 58 23.64 -4.97 14.77
CA CYS A 58 22.43 -5.66 14.28
C CYS A 58 22.14 -5.25 12.82
N SER A 59 22.23 -3.95 12.51
CA SER A 59 22.02 -3.46 11.15
C SER A 59 23.09 -3.92 10.17
N ILE A 60 24.36 -3.92 10.58
CA ILE A 60 25.48 -4.35 9.74
C ILE A 60 25.37 -5.84 9.44
N ILE A 61 25.21 -6.67 10.48
CA ILE A 61 25.11 -8.12 10.34
C ILE A 61 23.85 -8.50 9.56
N GLY A 62 22.72 -7.88 9.88
CA GLY A 62 21.43 -8.20 9.27
C GLY A 62 21.30 -7.80 7.80
N THR A 63 22.07 -6.78 7.38
CA THR A 63 22.04 -6.28 6.00
C THR A 63 23.15 -6.87 5.15
N CYS A 64 24.33 -7.05 5.74
CA CYS A 64 25.55 -7.38 5.01
C CYS A 64 25.93 -8.86 5.05
N LEU A 65 25.23 -9.70 5.82
CA LEU A 65 25.47 -11.14 5.87
C LEU A 65 24.17 -11.91 5.82
N SER A 66 24.11 -12.94 4.99
CA SER A 66 22.99 -13.86 4.98
C SER A 66 23.04 -14.81 6.17
N THR A 67 21.88 -15.29 6.62
CA THR A 67 21.76 -16.31 7.67
C THR A 67 22.52 -17.59 7.30
N HIS A 68 22.61 -17.94 6.01
CA HIS A 68 23.38 -19.08 5.53
C HIS A 68 24.89 -18.93 5.73
N GLU A 69 25.43 -17.74 5.49
CA GLU A 69 26.85 -17.45 5.71
C GLU A 69 27.18 -17.45 7.20
N LEU A 70 26.32 -16.85 8.02
CA LEU A 70 26.46 -16.89 9.48
C LEU A 70 26.44 -18.33 10.00
N ARG A 71 25.50 -19.16 9.54
CA ARG A 71 25.41 -20.59 9.90
C ARG A 71 26.67 -21.37 9.55
N LYS A 72 27.43 -20.99 8.52
CA LYS A 72 28.71 -21.63 8.18
C LYS A 72 29.86 -21.17 9.08
N LEU A 73 29.81 -19.92 9.55
CA LEU A 73 30.92 -19.28 10.26
C LEU A 73 30.83 -19.44 11.78
N LEU A 74 29.65 -19.19 12.37
CA LEU A 74 29.46 -19.12 13.82
C LEU A 74 29.84 -20.39 14.60
N PRO A 75 29.58 -21.62 14.12
CA PRO A 75 29.91 -22.84 14.86
C PRO A 75 31.41 -23.03 15.15
N LYS A 76 32.29 -22.28 14.46
CA LYS A 76 33.74 -22.31 14.71
C LYS A 76 34.17 -21.53 15.95
N PHE A 77 33.29 -20.66 16.45
CA PHE A 77 33.57 -19.72 17.55
C PHE A 77 32.55 -19.86 18.69
N THR A 78 31.52 -20.68 18.52
CA THR A 78 30.37 -20.80 19.42
C THR A 78 29.94 -22.27 19.51
N GLY A 79 29.31 -22.68 20.61
CA GLY A 79 28.75 -24.04 20.79
C GLY A 79 27.40 -24.26 20.08
N LEU A 80 27.08 -23.43 19.09
CA LEU A 80 25.74 -23.28 18.55
C LEU A 80 25.44 -24.34 17.48
N ASP A 81 24.31 -25.04 17.61
CA ASP A 81 23.90 -26.07 16.64
C ASP A 81 23.37 -25.43 15.35
N ARG A 82 24.18 -25.54 14.30
CA ARG A 82 23.91 -25.00 12.97
C ARG A 82 22.55 -25.40 12.39
N ARG A 83 22.07 -26.62 12.67
CA ARG A 83 20.87 -27.18 12.02
C ARG A 83 19.57 -26.81 12.74
N ASN A 84 19.62 -26.77 14.06
CA ASN A 84 18.42 -26.62 14.89
C ASN A 84 18.20 -25.19 15.38
N ALA A 85 19.23 -24.34 15.40
CA ALA A 85 19.06 -22.95 15.79
C ALA A 85 18.17 -22.20 14.79
N SER A 86 17.28 -21.36 15.30
CA SER A 86 16.49 -20.41 14.53
C SER A 86 17.37 -19.33 13.88
N ASP A 87 16.85 -18.68 12.83
CA ASP A 87 17.57 -17.57 12.18
C ASP A 87 17.82 -16.40 13.13
N LEU A 88 16.92 -16.17 14.09
CA LEU A 88 17.07 -15.15 15.13
C LEU A 88 18.24 -15.45 16.06
N GLU A 89 18.36 -16.69 16.53
CA GLU A 89 19.47 -17.11 17.41
C GLU A 89 20.82 -17.01 16.71
N ILE A 90 20.88 -17.41 15.44
CA ILE A 90 22.07 -17.24 14.59
C ILE A 90 22.45 -15.76 14.45
N HIS A 91 21.47 -14.89 14.20
CA HIS A 91 21.72 -13.47 14.05
C HIS A 91 22.19 -12.83 15.36
N HIS A 92 21.50 -13.07 16.49
CA HIS A 92 21.88 -12.54 17.79
C HIS A 92 23.28 -12.99 18.21
N CYS A 93 23.61 -14.27 18.02
CA CYS A 93 24.94 -14.77 18.34
C CYS A 93 26.04 -14.11 17.48
N ALA A 94 25.76 -13.84 16.20
CA ALA A 94 26.69 -13.09 15.36
C ALA A 94 26.88 -11.63 15.84
N VAL A 95 25.81 -10.99 16.31
CA VAL A 95 25.85 -9.63 16.88
C VAL A 95 26.65 -9.62 18.19
N GLU A 96 26.43 -10.58 19.07
CA GLU A 96 27.19 -10.74 20.33
C GLU A 96 28.68 -10.91 20.05
N LEU A 97 29.06 -11.80 19.13
CA LEU A 97 30.46 -11.94 18.72
C LEU A 97 31.05 -10.64 18.17
N ALA A 98 30.27 -9.85 17.43
CA ALA A 98 30.72 -8.56 16.91
C ALA A 98 30.98 -7.55 18.04
N ILE A 99 30.14 -7.53 19.09
CA ILE A 99 30.27 -6.68 20.28
C ILE A 99 31.47 -7.11 21.14
N GLU A 100 31.56 -8.40 21.47
CA GLU A 100 32.60 -8.94 22.37
C GLU A 100 34.01 -8.82 21.78
N GLY A 101 34.12 -8.80 20.45
CA GLY A 101 35.38 -8.75 19.75
C GLY A 101 36.04 -10.13 19.62
N GLY A 102 37.36 -10.17 19.76
CA GLY A 102 38.11 -11.44 19.72
C GLY A 102 38.17 -12.10 18.33
N ALA A 103 38.25 -13.44 18.31
CA ALA A 103 38.45 -14.20 17.08
C ALA A 103 37.19 -14.23 16.19
N GLY A 104 36.00 -14.29 16.80
CA GLY A 104 34.72 -14.27 16.09
C GLY A 104 34.48 -12.96 15.35
N ALA A 105 34.63 -11.81 16.02
CA ALA A 105 34.53 -10.49 15.36
C ALA A 105 35.55 -10.32 14.23
N LYS A 106 36.79 -10.80 14.40
CA LYS A 106 37.81 -10.74 13.35
C LYS A 106 37.43 -11.58 12.13
N ALA A 107 36.82 -12.75 12.34
CA ALA A 107 36.35 -13.60 11.26
C ALA A 107 35.17 -12.97 10.51
N LEU A 108 34.21 -12.38 11.24
CA LEU A 108 33.09 -11.63 10.64
C LEU A 108 33.59 -10.41 9.85
N HIS A 109 34.51 -9.63 10.42
CA HIS A 109 35.12 -8.49 9.74
C HIS A 109 35.85 -8.90 8.47
N LYS A 110 36.63 -9.98 8.53
CA LYS A 110 37.33 -10.53 7.36
C LYS A 110 36.34 -10.95 6.26
N LEU A 111 35.26 -11.64 6.62
CA LEU A 111 34.24 -12.06 5.67
C LEU A 111 33.58 -10.85 4.97
N LEU A 112 33.23 -9.81 5.73
CA LEU A 112 32.67 -8.57 5.20
C LEU A 112 33.65 -7.84 4.26
N ASP A 113 34.93 -7.77 4.63
CA ASP A 113 35.97 -7.17 3.79
C ASP A 113 36.19 -7.94 2.50
N GLU A 114 36.13 -9.27 2.54
CA GLU A 114 36.23 -10.13 1.35
C GLU A 114 35.03 -9.96 0.42
N HIS A 115 33.80 -9.95 0.96
CA HIS A 115 32.57 -9.75 0.17
C HIS A 115 32.53 -8.39 -0.52
N TYR A 116 32.96 -7.35 0.18
CA TYR A 116 32.72 -5.98 -0.24
C TYR A 116 34.01 -5.23 -0.61
N ALA A 117 35.07 -5.96 -0.93
CA ALA A 117 36.37 -5.40 -1.32
C ALA A 117 36.27 -4.35 -2.44
N ALA A 118 35.37 -4.55 -3.41
CA ALA A 118 35.15 -3.59 -4.50
C ALA A 118 34.52 -2.28 -4.01
N ALA A 119 33.53 -2.35 -3.12
CA ALA A 119 32.89 -1.17 -2.54
C ALA A 119 33.84 -0.43 -1.60
N ILE A 120 34.63 -1.16 -0.80
CA ILE A 120 35.68 -0.56 0.05
C ILE A 120 36.64 0.26 -0.81
N ARG A 121 37.19 -0.31 -1.89
CA ARG A 121 38.07 0.41 -2.83
C ARG A 121 37.41 1.64 -3.49
N ARG A 122 36.09 1.63 -3.68
CA ARG A 122 35.35 2.78 -4.21
C ARG A 122 35.24 3.88 -3.16
N PHE A 123 34.88 3.53 -1.92
CA PHE A 123 34.72 4.47 -0.81
C PHE A 123 36.05 5.02 -0.31
N ASP A 124 37.16 4.28 -0.42
CA ASP A 124 38.52 4.75 -0.08
C ASP A 124 38.93 6.04 -0.83
N LYS A 125 38.25 6.37 -1.94
CA LYS A 125 38.48 7.61 -2.71
C LYS A 125 37.82 8.84 -2.08
N ALA A 126 36.90 8.68 -1.13
CA ALA A 126 36.21 9.79 -0.47
C ALA A 126 37.17 10.53 0.47
N ALA A 127 37.25 11.85 0.33
CA ALA A 127 38.20 12.67 1.08
C ALA A 127 37.63 13.25 2.38
N ASP A 128 36.31 13.23 2.54
CA ASP A 128 35.59 13.79 3.68
C ASP A 128 34.24 13.09 3.92
N ASP A 129 33.46 13.61 4.88
CA ASP A 129 32.12 13.13 5.22
C ASP A 129 31.08 13.41 4.12
N VAL A 130 31.22 14.53 3.40
CA VAL A 130 30.33 14.91 2.30
C VAL A 130 30.45 13.92 1.13
N ASP A 131 31.66 13.58 0.72
CA ASP A 131 31.92 12.60 -0.33
C ASP A 131 31.41 11.21 0.05
N LEU A 132 31.55 10.81 1.32
CA LEU A 132 31.00 9.55 1.82
C LEU A 132 29.48 9.49 1.70
N LEU A 133 28.80 10.56 2.10
CA LEU A 133 27.35 10.64 2.01
C LEU A 133 26.88 10.67 0.56
N ARG A 134 27.61 11.32 -0.34
CA ARG A 134 27.32 11.29 -1.77
C ARG A 134 27.41 9.88 -2.35
N LEU A 135 28.47 9.12 -2.03
CA LEU A 135 28.61 7.73 -2.47
C LEU A 135 27.52 6.82 -1.88
N TRP A 136 27.08 7.10 -0.67
CA TRP A 136 25.97 6.41 -0.03
C TRP A 136 24.62 6.71 -0.70
N ASP A 137 24.33 7.99 -0.98
CA ASP A 137 23.11 8.40 -1.69
C ASP A 137 23.07 7.78 -3.11
N GLU A 138 24.22 7.70 -3.80
CA GLU A 138 24.35 6.98 -5.08
C GLU A 138 24.00 5.49 -4.94
N ALA A 139 24.47 4.83 -3.89
CA ALA A 139 24.20 3.40 -3.64
C ALA A 139 22.75 3.13 -3.21
N LEU A 140 22.12 4.04 -2.45
CA LEU A 140 20.69 3.98 -2.15
C LEU A 140 19.86 4.04 -3.43
N ASN A 141 20.23 4.90 -4.38
CA ASN A 141 19.54 5.04 -5.65
C ASN A 141 19.76 3.85 -6.60
N SER A 142 20.93 3.21 -6.57
CA SER A 142 21.22 2.02 -7.40
C SER A 142 20.76 0.70 -6.78
N GLY A 143 20.46 0.68 -5.48
CA GLY A 143 20.12 -0.53 -4.73
C GLY A 143 21.32 -1.33 -4.22
N ASP A 144 22.55 -0.84 -4.40
CA ASP A 144 23.80 -1.50 -3.96
C ASP A 144 24.09 -1.27 -2.47
N ILE A 145 23.10 -1.58 -1.62
CA ILE A 145 23.07 -1.14 -0.22
C ILE A 145 24.05 -1.90 0.67
N PRO A 146 24.06 -3.25 0.73
CA PRO A 146 24.97 -3.95 1.65
C PRO A 146 26.46 -3.64 1.42
N PRO A 147 26.97 -3.59 0.18
CA PRO A 147 28.37 -3.22 -0.08
C PRO A 147 28.70 -1.80 0.37
N ALA A 148 27.85 -0.82 0.05
CA ALA A 148 28.06 0.58 0.40
C ALA A 148 27.95 0.81 1.91
N TYR A 149 27.01 0.14 2.57
CA TYR A 149 26.79 0.25 4.01
C TYR A 149 28.01 -0.20 4.80
N TRP A 150 28.60 -1.36 4.46
CA TRP A 150 29.83 -1.82 5.12
C TRP A 150 31.01 -0.88 4.90
N ALA A 151 31.20 -0.44 3.64
CA ALA A 151 32.29 0.45 3.28
C ALA A 151 32.21 1.79 4.03
N LEU A 152 31.02 2.38 4.12
CA LEU A 152 30.76 3.60 4.88
C LEU A 152 30.95 3.39 6.38
N MET A 153 30.37 2.35 6.97
CA MET A 153 30.42 2.13 8.42
C MET A 153 31.84 2.01 8.96
N THR A 154 32.75 1.48 8.15
CA THR A 154 34.16 1.29 8.52
C THR A 154 35.09 2.41 8.05
N HIS A 155 34.63 3.40 7.28
CA HIS A 155 35.52 4.40 6.67
C HIS A 155 36.20 5.31 7.72
N PRO A 156 37.46 5.78 7.51
CA PRO A 156 38.14 6.69 8.43
C PRO A 156 37.40 8.02 8.66
N PHE A 157 36.72 8.54 7.64
CA PHE A 157 35.93 9.78 7.72
C PHE A 157 34.47 9.56 8.15
N ALA A 158 34.05 8.33 8.47
CA ALA A 158 32.70 8.06 8.94
C ALA A 158 32.53 8.49 10.40
N THR A 159 32.18 9.76 10.59
CA THR A 159 31.81 10.33 11.89
C THR A 159 30.50 9.70 12.40
N MET A 160 30.21 9.86 13.70
CA MET A 160 28.97 9.34 14.28
C MET A 160 27.71 9.87 13.55
N PRO A 161 27.59 11.17 13.21
CA PRO A 161 26.46 11.67 12.42
C PRO A 161 26.33 11.01 11.04
N VAL A 162 27.43 10.74 10.35
CA VAL A 162 27.43 10.06 9.04
C VAL A 162 26.89 8.64 9.17
N ARG A 163 27.36 7.89 10.18
CA ARG A 163 26.87 6.53 10.44
C ARG A 163 25.39 6.52 10.82
N GLN A 164 24.95 7.48 11.64
CA GLN A 164 23.55 7.60 12.05
C GLN A 164 22.63 7.93 10.87
N LYS A 165 23.05 8.82 9.95
CA LYS A 165 22.29 9.10 8.72
C LYS A 165 22.10 7.82 7.90
N ALA A 166 23.19 7.13 7.58
CA ALA A 166 23.14 5.91 6.78
C ALA A 166 22.31 4.79 7.46
N PHE A 167 22.46 4.62 8.78
CA PHE A 167 21.64 3.69 9.56
C PHE A 167 20.15 4.06 9.52
N GLY A 168 19.81 5.33 9.68
CA GLY A 168 18.41 5.79 9.65
C GLY A 168 17.73 5.54 8.31
N GLU A 169 18.42 5.80 7.20
CA GLU A 169 17.89 5.55 5.85
C GLU A 169 17.73 4.05 5.58
N LEU A 170 18.73 3.24 5.96
CA LEU A 170 18.64 1.78 5.88
C LEU A 170 17.47 1.23 6.73
N HIS A 171 17.32 1.73 7.95
CA HIS A 171 16.26 1.31 8.87
C HIS A 171 14.87 1.59 8.30
N MET A 172 14.66 2.78 7.73
CA MET A 172 13.40 3.13 7.07
C MET A 172 13.16 2.26 5.82
N LEU A 173 14.20 1.92 5.07
CA LEU A 173 14.08 1.01 3.93
C LEU A 173 13.67 -0.40 4.36
N SER A 174 14.26 -0.95 5.43
CA SER A 174 13.84 -2.24 5.98
C SER A 174 12.37 -2.24 6.40
N HIS A 175 11.86 -1.14 6.96
CA HIS A 175 10.44 -0.98 7.26
C HIS A 175 9.56 -0.96 6.01
N LEU A 176 9.98 -0.22 4.97
CA LEU A 176 9.26 -0.10 3.71
C LEU A 176 9.19 -1.44 2.97
N VAL A 177 10.34 -2.10 2.78
CA VAL A 177 10.43 -3.43 2.16
C VAL A 177 9.63 -4.44 2.96
N GLY A 178 9.70 -4.39 4.30
CA GLY A 178 8.89 -5.23 5.16
C GLY A 178 7.38 -5.00 4.97
N ALA A 179 6.94 -3.75 4.80
CA ALA A 179 5.53 -3.43 4.56
C ALA A 179 5.05 -3.89 3.18
N ALA A 180 5.85 -3.64 2.13
CA ALA A 180 5.58 -4.10 0.77
C ALA A 180 5.52 -5.63 0.70
N ASN A 181 6.53 -6.32 1.23
CA ASN A 181 6.59 -7.78 1.23
C ASN A 181 5.39 -8.40 1.99
N ARG A 182 4.92 -7.78 3.09
CA ARG A 182 3.69 -8.23 3.78
C ARG A 182 2.42 -8.03 2.95
N ALA A 183 2.36 -6.99 2.10
CA ALA A 183 1.25 -6.80 1.18
C ALA A 183 1.31 -7.85 0.05
N ASP A 184 2.50 -8.11 -0.48
CA ASP A 184 2.74 -9.09 -1.53
C ASP A 184 2.43 -10.52 -1.05
N ILE A 185 2.88 -10.91 0.15
CA ILE A 185 2.54 -12.21 0.76
C ILE A 185 1.02 -12.36 0.88
N ARG A 186 0.32 -11.34 1.38
CA ARG A 186 -1.15 -11.38 1.47
C ARG A 186 -1.81 -11.53 0.10
N ARG A 187 -1.29 -10.83 -0.91
CA ARG A 187 -1.79 -10.95 -2.28
C ARG A 187 -1.53 -12.34 -2.86
N LEU A 188 -0.35 -12.90 -2.60
CA LEU A 188 0.04 -14.23 -3.06
C LEU A 188 -0.87 -15.30 -2.44
N VAL A 189 -1.08 -15.27 -1.13
CA VAL A 189 -2.00 -16.20 -0.44
C VAL A 189 -3.42 -16.11 -1.02
N ALA A 190 -3.94 -14.89 -1.21
CA ALA A 190 -5.27 -14.71 -1.78
C ALA A 190 -5.38 -15.25 -3.22
N LEU A 191 -4.32 -15.08 -4.03
CA LEU A 191 -4.27 -15.63 -5.39
C LEU A 191 -4.15 -17.16 -5.38
N GLU A 192 -3.43 -17.74 -4.43
CA GLU A 192 -3.35 -19.20 -4.28
C GLU A 192 -4.71 -19.80 -3.90
N GLU A 193 -5.45 -19.16 -2.98
CA GLU A 193 -6.81 -19.55 -2.61
C GLU A 193 -7.78 -19.45 -3.80
N GLU A 194 -7.74 -18.33 -4.54
CA GLU A 194 -8.57 -18.14 -5.74
C GLU A 194 -8.24 -19.19 -6.82
N ASN A 195 -6.96 -19.50 -7.02
CA ASN A 195 -6.52 -20.49 -7.99
C ASN A 195 -7.01 -21.90 -7.60
N ALA A 196 -6.93 -22.25 -6.32
CA ALA A 196 -7.47 -23.51 -5.81
C ALA A 196 -9.00 -23.62 -6.03
N ALA A 197 -9.75 -22.56 -5.71
CA ALA A 197 -11.20 -22.52 -5.89
C ALA A 197 -11.60 -22.61 -7.38
N LEU A 198 -10.86 -21.94 -8.26
CA LEU A 198 -11.10 -22.02 -9.71
C LEU A 198 -10.79 -23.42 -10.25
N LYS A 199 -9.70 -24.06 -9.82
CA LYS A 199 -9.37 -25.44 -10.20
C LYS A 199 -10.48 -26.40 -9.79
N GLU A 200 -10.95 -26.32 -8.55
CA GLU A 200 -12.05 -27.16 -8.06
C GLU A 200 -13.34 -26.93 -8.87
N LYS A 201 -13.64 -25.68 -9.24
CA LYS A 201 -14.79 -25.35 -10.09
C LYS A 201 -14.66 -25.95 -11.50
N VAL A 202 -13.47 -25.89 -12.09
CA VAL A 202 -13.19 -26.49 -13.41
C VAL A 202 -13.35 -28.01 -13.34
N GLU A 203 -12.79 -28.67 -12.33
CA GLU A 203 -12.94 -30.11 -12.14
C GLU A 203 -14.42 -30.50 -12.01
N ARG A 204 -15.19 -29.80 -11.17
CA ARG A 204 -16.64 -30.02 -11.04
C ARG A 204 -17.40 -29.85 -12.36
N GLN A 205 -17.04 -28.84 -13.15
CA GLN A 205 -17.65 -28.62 -14.46
C GLN A 205 -17.28 -29.71 -15.47
N GLN A 206 -16.03 -30.15 -15.49
CA GLN A 206 -15.57 -31.24 -16.35
C GLN A 206 -16.27 -32.55 -16.03
N SER A 207 -16.38 -32.94 -14.75
CA SER A 207 -17.11 -34.14 -14.34
C SER A 207 -18.59 -34.08 -14.75
N ARG A 208 -19.25 -32.94 -14.55
CA ARG A 208 -20.66 -32.77 -14.96
C ARG A 208 -20.85 -32.87 -16.47
N LEU A 209 -19.94 -32.30 -17.26
CA LEU A 209 -19.99 -32.39 -18.72
C LEU A 209 -19.77 -33.83 -19.21
N GLN A 210 -18.84 -34.56 -18.59
CA GLN A 210 -18.61 -35.97 -18.89
C GLN A 210 -19.83 -36.82 -18.57
N GLU A 211 -20.45 -36.62 -17.39
CA GLU A 211 -21.66 -37.33 -16.99
C GLU A 211 -22.83 -37.07 -17.95
N LEU A 212 -23.06 -35.79 -18.32
CA LEU A 212 -24.07 -35.43 -19.31
C LEU A 212 -23.79 -36.04 -20.69
N SER A 213 -22.53 -36.10 -21.11
CA SER A 213 -22.15 -36.77 -22.37
C SER A 213 -22.45 -38.26 -22.32
N MET A 214 -22.08 -38.94 -21.23
CA MET A 214 -22.36 -40.37 -21.05
C MET A 214 -23.86 -40.67 -21.04
N GLN A 215 -24.66 -39.86 -20.34
CA GLN A 215 -26.12 -39.99 -20.32
C GLN A 215 -26.72 -39.80 -21.72
N ARG A 216 -26.23 -38.80 -22.48
CA ARG A 216 -26.67 -38.56 -23.86
C ARG A 216 -26.29 -39.72 -24.78
N ASP A 217 -25.05 -40.19 -24.71
CA ASP A 217 -24.57 -41.27 -25.58
C ASP A 217 -25.29 -42.59 -25.29
N ALA A 218 -25.61 -42.87 -24.01
CA ALA A 218 -26.46 -44.00 -23.62
C ALA A 218 -27.89 -43.86 -24.16
N SER A 219 -28.48 -42.66 -24.11
CA SER A 219 -29.81 -42.39 -24.66
C SER A 219 -29.83 -42.56 -26.19
N ILE A 220 -28.80 -42.08 -26.89
CA ILE A 220 -28.64 -42.27 -28.33
C ILE A 220 -28.52 -43.77 -28.68
N ALA A 221 -27.72 -44.53 -27.93
CA ALA A 221 -27.58 -45.97 -28.14
C ALA A 221 -28.93 -46.70 -27.95
N ALA A 222 -29.67 -46.40 -26.89
CA ALA A 222 -30.98 -47.00 -26.63
C ALA A 222 -32.01 -46.66 -27.72
N LEU A 223 -32.04 -45.41 -28.19
CA LEU A 223 -32.91 -44.99 -29.28
C LEU A 223 -32.53 -45.67 -30.60
N ASN A 224 -31.24 -45.78 -30.91
CA ASN A 224 -30.76 -46.50 -32.10
C ASN A 224 -31.12 -47.99 -32.06
N GLU A 225 -31.03 -48.62 -30.88
CA GLU A 225 -31.44 -50.00 -30.71
C GLU A 225 -32.95 -50.18 -30.93
N GLN A 226 -33.78 -49.28 -30.37
CA GLN A 226 -35.22 -49.28 -30.65
C GLN A 226 -35.53 -49.09 -32.14
N ILE A 227 -34.85 -48.16 -32.82
CA ILE A 227 -34.99 -47.94 -34.26
C ILE A 227 -34.63 -49.21 -35.03
N ALA A 228 -33.52 -49.88 -34.67
CA ALA A 228 -33.10 -51.12 -35.30
C ALA A 228 -34.09 -52.27 -35.08
N GLN A 229 -34.62 -52.42 -33.86
CA GLN A 229 -35.64 -53.41 -33.53
C GLN A 229 -36.94 -53.18 -34.30
N LEU A 230 -37.44 -51.94 -34.34
CA LEU A 230 -38.64 -51.56 -35.10
C LEU A 230 -38.42 -51.76 -36.61
N SER A 231 -37.26 -51.38 -37.14
CA SER A 231 -36.91 -51.58 -38.55
C SER A 231 -36.83 -53.07 -38.92
N ALA A 232 -36.32 -53.93 -38.04
CA ALA A 232 -36.26 -55.37 -38.25
C ALA A 232 -37.64 -56.05 -38.16
N GLN A 233 -38.52 -55.57 -37.28
CA GLN A 233 -39.92 -56.02 -37.21
C GLN A 233 -40.70 -55.59 -38.46
N ALA A 234 -40.53 -54.35 -38.89
CA ALA A 234 -41.05 -53.81 -40.16
C ALA A 234 -40.57 -54.60 -41.38
N SER A 235 -39.30 -55.01 -41.41
CA SER A 235 -38.72 -55.77 -42.55
C SER A 235 -39.15 -57.24 -42.59
N ARG A 236 -39.54 -57.83 -41.45
CA ARG A 236 -40.05 -59.22 -41.36
C ARG A 236 -41.53 -59.33 -41.68
N GLN A 237 -42.28 -58.23 -41.59
CA GLN A 237 -43.69 -58.17 -41.98
C GLN A 237 -43.81 -57.43 -43.31
N LEU A 238 -43.80 -58.16 -44.43
CA LEU A 238 -44.58 -57.78 -45.61
C LEU A 238 -44.89 -59.02 -46.44
N PRO A 239 -46.16 -59.36 -46.73
CA PRO A 239 -47.42 -58.62 -46.49
C PRO A 239 -48.20 -59.16 -45.26
N ALA A 240 -49.05 -58.40 -44.54
CA ALA A 240 -49.96 -57.34 -44.99
C ALA A 240 -50.01 -56.15 -44.02
N ASP A 241 -49.66 -54.95 -44.51
CA ASP A 241 -50.23 -53.63 -44.18
C ASP A 241 -49.26 -52.52 -44.58
N ALA A 242 -49.10 -52.32 -45.90
CA ALA A 242 -48.31 -51.20 -46.44
C ALA A 242 -48.76 -49.83 -45.87
N ALA A 243 -50.05 -49.69 -45.55
CA ALA A 243 -50.63 -48.50 -44.96
C ALA A 243 -50.14 -48.20 -43.53
N ARG A 244 -49.90 -49.23 -42.71
CA ARG A 244 -49.41 -49.05 -41.32
C ARG A 244 -47.93 -48.63 -41.31
N LEU A 245 -47.15 -49.19 -42.22
CA LEU A 245 -45.73 -48.83 -42.38
C LEU A 245 -45.57 -47.40 -42.92
N GLU A 246 -46.42 -46.99 -43.86
CA GLU A 246 -46.47 -45.61 -44.35
C GLU A 246 -46.85 -44.63 -43.23
N ALA A 247 -47.81 -44.97 -42.37
CA ALA A 247 -48.18 -44.15 -41.22
C ALA A 247 -47.04 -44.00 -40.20
N GLU A 248 -46.28 -45.07 -39.93
CA GLU A 248 -45.16 -45.04 -39.00
C GLU A 248 -43.95 -44.26 -39.56
N LEU A 249 -43.66 -44.40 -40.85
CA LEU A 249 -42.65 -43.58 -41.54
C LEU A 249 -43.04 -42.10 -41.56
N GLN A 250 -44.32 -41.77 -41.77
CA GLN A 250 -44.80 -40.39 -41.66
C GLN A 250 -44.64 -39.84 -40.24
N HIS A 251 -44.95 -40.62 -39.22
CA HIS A 251 -44.79 -40.23 -37.81
C HIS A 251 -43.33 -39.98 -37.43
N LEU A 252 -42.41 -40.85 -37.83
CA LEU A 252 -40.98 -40.68 -37.57
C LEU A 252 -40.40 -39.49 -38.33
N ARG A 253 -40.82 -39.25 -39.58
CA ARG A 253 -40.44 -38.05 -40.34
C ARG A 253 -40.93 -36.78 -39.65
N HIS A 254 -42.16 -36.80 -39.12
CA HIS A 254 -42.69 -35.68 -38.36
C HIS A 254 -41.87 -35.42 -37.09
N LYS A 255 -41.55 -36.45 -36.30
CA LYS A 255 -40.68 -36.32 -35.11
C LYS A 255 -39.28 -35.83 -35.42
N LEU A 256 -38.69 -36.28 -36.53
CA LEU A 256 -37.37 -35.82 -36.97
C LEU A 256 -37.41 -34.34 -37.36
N ALA A 257 -38.40 -33.93 -38.15
CA ALA A 257 -38.59 -32.53 -38.51
C ALA A 257 -38.78 -31.64 -37.26
N ASP A 258 -39.52 -32.14 -36.26
CA ASP A 258 -39.75 -31.46 -34.99
C ASP A 258 -38.46 -31.34 -34.15
N ALA A 259 -37.59 -32.35 -34.19
CA ALA A 259 -36.28 -32.33 -33.54
C ALA A 259 -35.31 -31.37 -34.25
N ASP A 260 -35.27 -31.39 -35.58
CA ASP A 260 -34.47 -30.48 -36.40
C ASP A 260 -34.88 -29.02 -36.14
N GLN A 261 -36.19 -28.76 -36.06
CA GLN A 261 -36.71 -27.42 -35.76
C GLN A 261 -36.30 -26.95 -34.36
N ARG A 262 -36.27 -27.84 -33.36
CA ARG A 262 -35.73 -27.52 -32.02
C ARG A 262 -34.23 -27.23 -32.06
N VAL A 263 -33.45 -28.02 -32.80
CA VAL A 263 -32.00 -27.78 -32.94
C VAL A 263 -31.74 -26.42 -33.59
N VAL A 264 -32.44 -26.10 -34.67
CA VAL A 264 -32.33 -24.79 -35.33
C VAL A 264 -32.67 -23.65 -34.37
N LEU A 265 -33.74 -23.77 -33.59
CA LEU A 265 -34.12 -22.76 -32.60
C LEU A 265 -33.05 -22.57 -31.51
N HIS A 266 -32.50 -23.66 -30.98
CA HIS A 266 -31.46 -23.59 -29.96
C HIS A 266 -30.14 -23.02 -30.50
N THR A 267 -29.75 -23.39 -31.71
CA THR A 267 -28.57 -22.84 -32.39
C THR A 267 -28.72 -21.34 -32.61
N SER A 268 -29.87 -20.89 -33.13
CA SER A 268 -30.17 -19.47 -33.31
C SER A 268 -30.15 -18.68 -31.99
N ARG A 269 -30.70 -19.25 -30.91
CA ARG A 269 -30.65 -18.63 -29.57
C ARG A 269 -29.22 -18.52 -29.03
N ARG A 270 -28.39 -19.55 -29.25
CA ARG A 270 -26.98 -19.55 -28.83
C ARG A 270 -26.20 -18.48 -29.60
N GLU A 271 -26.31 -18.46 -30.92
CA GLU A 271 -25.66 -17.45 -31.77
C GLU A 271 -26.07 -16.04 -31.38
N ALA A 272 -27.36 -15.79 -31.14
CA ALA A 272 -27.84 -14.48 -30.68
C ALA A 272 -27.27 -14.10 -29.30
N ALA A 273 -27.07 -15.06 -28.40
CA ALA A 273 -26.47 -14.80 -27.09
C ALA A 273 -24.95 -14.53 -27.18
N GLU A 274 -24.24 -15.26 -28.03
CA GLU A 274 -22.81 -15.04 -28.32
C GLU A 274 -22.61 -13.66 -28.96
N GLN A 275 -23.45 -13.27 -29.92
CA GLN A 275 -23.41 -11.97 -30.58
C GLN A 275 -23.61 -10.82 -29.57
N ARG A 276 -24.59 -10.95 -28.66
CA ARG A 276 -24.83 -9.94 -27.59
C ARG A 276 -23.64 -9.82 -26.65
N THR A 277 -23.05 -10.95 -26.27
CA THR A 277 -21.89 -10.98 -25.38
C THR A 277 -20.68 -10.27 -26.01
N LEU A 278 -20.44 -10.50 -27.31
CA LEU A 278 -19.40 -9.81 -28.07
C LEU A 278 -19.65 -8.29 -28.12
N GLN A 279 -20.88 -7.87 -28.43
CA GLN A 279 -21.26 -6.46 -28.46
C GLN A 279 -21.09 -5.76 -27.11
N GLU A 280 -21.47 -6.42 -26.01
CA GLU A 280 -21.27 -5.89 -24.66
C GLU A 280 -19.78 -5.77 -24.30
N GLN A 281 -18.95 -6.75 -24.71
CA GLN A 281 -17.50 -6.68 -24.51
C GLN A 281 -16.87 -5.52 -25.28
N ASP A 282 -17.23 -5.34 -26.55
CA ASP A 282 -16.75 -4.23 -27.37
C ASP A 282 -17.18 -2.87 -26.80
N ALA A 283 -18.44 -2.76 -26.35
CA ALA A 283 -18.93 -1.57 -25.68
C ALA A 283 -18.17 -1.29 -24.37
N ALA A 284 -17.89 -2.32 -23.56
CA ALA A 284 -17.12 -2.18 -22.34
C ALA A 284 -15.67 -1.72 -22.60
N LEU A 285 -15.04 -2.24 -23.65
CA LEU A 285 -13.70 -1.81 -24.08
C LEU A 285 -13.71 -0.35 -24.56
N ALA A 286 -14.70 0.05 -25.35
CA ALA A 286 -14.86 1.42 -25.79
C ALA A 286 -15.06 2.40 -24.62
N LEU A 287 -15.90 2.03 -23.64
CA LEU A 287 -16.10 2.82 -22.42
C LEU A 287 -14.83 2.95 -21.59
N ARG A 288 -14.07 1.85 -21.42
CA ARG A 288 -12.77 1.89 -20.71
C ARG A 288 -11.80 2.83 -21.40
N LYS A 289 -11.68 2.76 -22.74
CA LYS A 289 -10.82 3.66 -23.51
C LYS A 289 -11.24 5.12 -23.37
N SER A 290 -12.54 5.40 -23.44
CA SER A 290 -13.06 6.76 -23.25
C SER A 290 -12.79 7.29 -21.84
N ARG A 291 -12.94 6.45 -20.81
CA ARG A 291 -12.61 6.80 -19.43
C ARG A 291 -11.13 7.12 -19.28
N ASP A 292 -10.25 6.29 -19.84
CA ASP A 292 -8.80 6.47 -19.71
C ASP A 292 -8.35 7.75 -20.43
N GLN A 293 -8.94 8.06 -21.59
CA GLN A 293 -8.74 9.34 -22.29
C GLN A 293 -9.22 10.54 -21.46
N ALA A 294 -10.40 10.45 -20.84
CA ALA A 294 -10.92 11.52 -19.98
C ALA A 294 -10.03 11.73 -18.74
N LEU A 295 -9.54 10.66 -18.12
CA LEU A 295 -8.61 10.73 -16.99
C LEU A 295 -7.26 11.33 -17.39
N ALA A 296 -6.74 11.00 -18.57
CA ALA A 296 -5.52 11.59 -19.09
C ALA A 296 -5.70 13.10 -19.34
N LEU A 297 -6.82 13.51 -19.94
CA LEU A 297 -7.15 14.91 -20.16
C LEU A 297 -7.30 15.68 -18.84
N LEU A 298 -7.98 15.09 -17.85
CA LEU A 298 -8.11 15.69 -16.51
C LEU A 298 -6.75 15.92 -15.86
N LYS A 299 -5.84 14.94 -15.92
CA LYS A 299 -4.48 15.10 -15.41
C LYS A 299 -3.70 16.21 -16.13
N LEU A 300 -3.85 16.30 -17.45
CA LEU A 300 -3.21 17.35 -18.25
C LEU A 300 -3.74 18.74 -17.82
N VAL A 301 -5.05 18.93 -17.81
CA VAL A 301 -5.67 20.21 -17.41
C VAL A 301 -5.30 20.57 -15.97
N GLN A 302 -5.29 19.59 -15.06
CA GLN A 302 -4.83 19.82 -13.68
C GLN A 302 -3.38 20.31 -13.64
N SER A 303 -2.49 19.71 -14.43
CA SER A 303 -1.09 20.13 -14.49
C SER A 303 -0.91 21.54 -15.08
N GLU A 304 -1.73 21.91 -16.07
CA GLU A 304 -1.75 23.26 -16.65
C GLU A 304 -2.29 24.29 -15.65
N CYS A 305 -3.39 23.97 -14.96
CA CYS A 305 -3.93 24.81 -13.89
C CYS A 305 -2.91 25.01 -12.76
N ASP A 306 -2.23 23.94 -12.33
CA ASP A 306 -1.19 24.02 -11.30
C ASP A 306 0.01 24.86 -11.76
N ALA A 307 0.39 24.78 -13.04
CA ALA A 307 1.46 25.60 -13.61
C ALA A 307 1.08 27.09 -13.69
N LEU A 308 -0.15 27.40 -14.12
CA LEU A 308 -0.69 28.76 -14.13
C LEU A 308 -0.81 29.33 -12.71
N GLU A 309 -1.24 28.52 -11.74
CA GLU A 309 -1.36 28.93 -10.34
C GLU A 309 0.02 29.22 -9.74
N ARG A 310 1.04 28.40 -10.03
CA ARG A 310 2.43 28.71 -9.63
C ARG A 310 2.94 29.99 -10.28
N ALA A 311 2.76 30.14 -11.59
CA ALA A 311 3.23 31.32 -12.33
C ALA A 311 2.56 32.62 -11.83
N THR A 312 1.28 32.58 -11.48
CA THR A 312 0.56 33.74 -10.94
C THR A 312 0.93 34.07 -9.50
N VAL A 313 1.31 33.08 -8.69
CA VAL A 313 1.88 33.29 -7.36
C VAL A 313 3.27 33.91 -7.48
N ASP A 314 4.16 33.29 -8.25
CA ASP A 314 5.55 33.73 -8.39
C ASP A 314 5.67 35.11 -9.08
N ALA A 315 4.82 35.41 -10.08
CA ALA A 315 4.79 36.73 -10.75
C ALA A 315 4.35 37.86 -9.81
N ALA A 316 3.58 37.55 -8.78
CA ALA A 316 3.09 38.53 -7.84
C ALA A 316 3.92 38.66 -6.56
N ASP A 317 4.82 37.70 -6.32
CA ASP A 317 5.91 37.85 -5.35
C ASP A 317 7.04 38.74 -5.93
N THR A 318 7.16 38.85 -7.26
CA THR A 318 8.20 39.63 -7.96
C THR A 318 7.77 41.06 -8.33
N ALA A 319 6.48 41.32 -8.58
CA ALA A 319 5.95 42.68 -8.71
C ALA A 319 5.61 43.26 -7.32
N SER A 320 5.62 44.59 -7.15
CA SER A 320 5.36 45.32 -5.89
C SER A 320 3.98 45.09 -5.21
N GLY A 321 3.24 44.04 -5.57
CA GLY A 321 2.03 43.54 -4.91
C GLY A 321 2.29 42.77 -3.60
N ALA A 322 3.55 42.54 -3.23
CA ALA A 322 3.94 41.95 -1.94
C ALA A 322 3.35 42.70 -0.72
N GLY A 323 3.12 44.02 -0.82
CA GLY A 323 2.54 44.83 0.25
C GLY A 323 1.05 44.57 0.51
N ILE A 324 0.25 44.39 -0.54
CA ILE A 324 -1.20 44.14 -0.42
C ILE A 324 -1.47 42.70 0.04
N ARG A 325 -0.64 41.74 -0.39
CA ARG A 325 -0.73 40.34 0.04
C ARG A 325 -0.22 40.11 1.46
N ARG A 326 0.84 40.80 1.90
CA ARG A 326 1.25 40.82 3.32
C ARG A 326 0.13 41.34 4.20
N ALA A 327 -0.43 42.51 3.88
CA ALA A 327 -1.55 43.08 4.63
C ALA A 327 -2.79 42.15 4.70
N SER A 328 -3.06 41.37 3.65
CA SER A 328 -4.17 40.42 3.62
C SER A 328 -3.91 39.11 4.38
N LEU A 329 -2.64 38.79 4.67
CA LEU A 329 -2.18 37.59 5.38
C LEU A 329 -1.63 37.88 6.78
N ASP A 330 -1.67 39.14 7.24
CA ASP A 330 -1.29 39.51 8.62
C ASP A 330 -2.14 38.75 9.67
N SER A 331 -3.37 38.37 9.32
CA SER A 331 -4.26 37.54 10.14
C SER A 331 -3.74 36.12 10.41
N VAL A 332 -2.72 35.69 9.65
CA VAL A 332 -2.10 34.36 9.71
C VAL A 332 -0.85 34.34 10.60
N HIS A 333 -0.27 35.50 10.90
CA HIS A 333 0.96 35.61 11.68
C HIS A 333 0.81 34.95 13.07
N GLY A 334 1.70 34.00 13.39
CA GLY A 334 1.69 33.27 14.66
C GLY A 334 0.56 32.24 14.81
N LYS A 335 -0.28 32.03 13.79
CA LYS A 335 -1.38 31.05 13.83
C LYS A 335 -0.98 29.71 13.21
N ARG A 336 -1.49 28.63 13.79
CA ARG A 336 -1.44 27.28 13.23
C ARG A 336 -2.73 26.99 12.46
N ILE A 337 -2.60 26.92 11.14
CA ILE A 337 -3.70 26.61 10.23
C ILE A 337 -3.60 25.16 9.78
N VAL A 338 -4.70 24.41 9.85
CA VAL A 338 -4.79 23.05 9.29
C VAL A 338 -5.63 23.11 8.03
N TYR A 339 -5.03 22.74 6.89
CA TYR A 339 -5.70 22.70 5.60
C TYR A 339 -6.00 21.25 5.21
N VAL A 340 -7.28 20.89 5.09
CA VAL A 340 -7.73 19.50 4.90
C VAL A 340 -8.27 19.32 3.49
N GLY A 341 -7.53 18.58 2.67
CA GLY A 341 -7.82 18.31 1.27
C GLY A 341 -6.95 19.13 0.31
N GLY A 342 -7.53 19.43 -0.84
CA GLY A 342 -6.95 20.28 -1.87
C GLY A 342 -5.98 19.61 -2.84
N ARG A 343 -5.44 20.42 -3.75
CA ARG A 343 -4.54 19.97 -4.82
C ARG A 343 -3.08 20.04 -4.34
N PRO A 344 -2.22 19.05 -4.61
CA PRO A 344 -0.82 19.06 -4.19
C PRO A 344 -0.06 20.33 -4.60
N GLY A 345 -0.28 20.82 -5.84
CA GLY A 345 0.35 22.05 -6.33
C GLY A 345 -0.08 23.29 -5.56
N SER A 346 -1.39 23.49 -5.37
CA SER A 346 -1.95 24.60 -4.60
C SER A 346 -1.54 24.53 -3.12
N ASN A 347 -1.51 23.33 -2.53
CA ASN A 347 -1.12 23.10 -1.14
C ASN A 347 0.34 23.52 -0.87
N ALA A 348 1.26 23.22 -1.80
CA ALA A 348 2.64 23.67 -1.71
C ALA A 348 2.76 25.20 -1.78
N ALA A 349 2.00 25.84 -2.68
CA ALA A 349 1.97 27.30 -2.79
C ALA A 349 1.38 27.97 -1.53
N LEU A 350 0.28 27.43 -1.00
CA LEU A 350 -0.33 27.87 0.26
C LEU A 350 0.63 27.79 1.43
N LYS A 351 1.37 26.68 1.54
CA LYS A 351 2.34 26.48 2.61
C LYS A 351 3.44 27.55 2.58
N ARG A 352 4.02 27.81 1.40
CA ARG A 352 5.02 28.88 1.22
C ARG A 352 4.46 30.26 1.63
N LEU A 353 3.23 30.57 1.22
CA LEU A 353 2.60 31.86 1.52
C LEU A 353 2.34 32.06 3.01
N VAL A 354 1.82 31.02 3.69
CA VAL A 354 1.54 31.06 5.13
C VAL A 354 2.81 31.16 5.95
N GLU A 355 3.85 30.38 5.61
CA GLU A 355 5.15 30.42 6.28
C GLU A 355 5.86 31.77 6.06
N ALA A 356 5.80 32.35 4.86
CA ALA A 356 6.35 33.67 4.57
C ALA A 356 5.65 34.81 5.34
N ALA A 357 4.38 34.62 5.71
CA ALA A 357 3.60 35.52 6.56
C ALA A 357 3.80 35.25 8.08
N GLY A 358 4.64 34.28 8.45
CA GLY A 358 4.94 33.96 9.86
C GLY A 358 3.91 33.06 10.54
N GLY A 359 3.03 32.39 9.80
CA GLY A 359 2.13 31.35 10.30
C GLY A 359 2.65 29.94 10.03
N ALA A 360 1.97 28.93 10.56
CA ALA A 360 2.26 27.52 10.32
C ALA A 360 1.10 26.83 9.60
N LEU A 361 1.34 26.25 8.42
CA LEU A 361 0.34 25.48 7.67
C LEU A 361 0.62 23.98 7.73
N LEU A 362 -0.32 23.22 8.28
CA LEU A 362 -0.34 21.76 8.22
C LEU A 362 -1.35 21.30 7.18
N VAL A 363 -0.88 20.59 6.15
CA VAL A 363 -1.74 20.07 5.08
C VAL A 363 -2.06 18.60 5.36
N HIS A 364 -3.34 18.25 5.35
CA HIS A 364 -3.84 16.88 5.30
C HIS A 364 -4.46 16.65 3.92
N ASP A 365 -4.33 15.45 3.37
CA ASP A 365 -4.80 15.10 2.03
C ASP A 365 -6.33 15.00 1.86
N GLY A 366 -7.11 15.17 2.93
CA GLY A 366 -8.57 15.01 2.90
C GLY A 366 -9.04 13.63 2.45
N GLY A 367 -8.31 12.56 2.82
CA GLY A 367 -8.76 11.15 2.73
C GLY A 367 -8.31 10.36 1.51
N VAL A 368 -7.31 10.85 0.77
CA VAL A 368 -6.72 10.13 -0.38
C VAL A 368 -5.85 8.95 0.08
N GLU A 369 -5.14 9.09 1.20
CA GLU A 369 -4.44 8.01 1.89
C GLU A 369 -5.26 7.59 3.11
N ASP A 370 -6.04 6.51 2.96
CA ASP A 370 -6.97 5.94 3.95
C ASP A 370 -6.30 5.57 5.30
N ARG A 371 -5.96 6.56 6.12
CA ARG A 371 -5.42 6.42 7.48
C ARG A 371 -6.35 7.08 8.48
N LYS A 372 -7.47 6.39 8.76
CA LYS A 372 -8.67 6.81 9.53
C LYS A 372 -8.47 7.38 10.95
N GLY A 373 -7.25 7.67 11.40
CA GLY A 373 -6.94 8.31 12.69
C GLY A 373 -6.02 9.53 12.62
N LEU A 374 -5.37 9.80 11.48
CA LEU A 374 -4.40 10.89 11.35
C LEU A 374 -5.05 12.27 11.33
N LEU A 375 -6.19 12.41 10.65
CA LEU A 375 -6.94 13.67 10.61
C LEU A 375 -7.40 14.09 12.00
N ALA A 376 -8.00 13.18 12.76
CA ALA A 376 -8.49 13.47 14.11
C ALA A 376 -7.35 13.83 15.10
N ALA A 377 -6.14 13.32 14.87
CA ALA A 377 -4.96 13.65 15.67
C ALA A 377 -4.28 14.96 15.23
N ALA A 378 -4.45 15.38 13.97
CA ALA A 378 -3.84 16.58 13.43
C ALA A 378 -4.59 17.88 13.79
N LEU A 379 -5.90 17.78 14.05
CA LEU A 379 -6.77 18.94 14.32
C LEU A 379 -6.56 19.61 15.70
N PRO A 380 -6.33 18.88 16.82
CA PRO A 380 -6.12 19.51 18.13
C PRO A 380 -4.97 20.53 18.12
N GLY A 381 -5.22 21.70 18.72
CA GLY A 381 -4.26 22.82 18.80
C GLY A 381 -4.09 23.62 17.51
N ALA A 382 -5.01 23.49 16.55
CA ALA A 382 -5.09 24.40 15.42
C ALA A 382 -5.87 25.64 15.81
N ASP A 383 -5.45 26.81 15.34
CA ASP A 383 -6.19 28.06 15.51
C ASP A 383 -7.32 28.19 14.49
N ILE A 384 -7.10 27.70 13.27
CA ILE A 384 -8.08 27.71 12.18
C ILE A 384 -7.96 26.43 11.36
N VAL A 385 -9.09 25.83 11.02
CA VAL A 385 -9.15 24.69 10.10
C VAL A 385 -9.84 25.11 8.81
N VAL A 386 -9.23 24.83 7.67
CA VAL A 386 -9.73 25.24 6.35
C VAL A 386 -9.85 24.03 5.45
N PHE A 387 -10.94 23.90 4.69
CA PHE A 387 -11.10 22.80 3.75
C PHE A 387 -11.81 23.22 2.47
N PRO A 388 -11.29 22.88 1.28
CA PRO A 388 -11.97 23.12 0.01
C PRO A 388 -13.04 22.05 -0.26
N VAL A 389 -14.26 22.50 -0.56
CA VAL A 389 -15.42 21.61 -0.73
C VAL A 389 -15.30 20.76 -2.00
N ASP A 390 -14.55 21.21 -3.00
CA ASP A 390 -14.29 20.49 -4.25
C ASP A 390 -13.16 19.44 -4.14
N CYS A 391 -12.43 19.39 -3.01
CA CYS A 391 -11.27 18.50 -2.82
C CYS A 391 -11.18 17.96 -1.38
N ILE A 392 -12.30 17.49 -0.82
CA ILE A 392 -12.36 16.75 0.45
C ILE A 392 -13.39 15.62 0.34
N ASP A 393 -13.08 14.44 0.87
CA ASP A 393 -14.06 13.35 0.92
C ASP A 393 -15.11 13.57 2.05
N HIS A 394 -16.26 12.89 1.92
CA HIS A 394 -17.39 13.08 2.83
C HIS A 394 -17.09 12.62 4.27
N ASP A 395 -16.31 11.56 4.45
CA ASP A 395 -15.98 11.03 5.77
C ASP A 395 -14.96 11.93 6.49
N SER A 396 -13.97 12.46 5.76
CA SER A 396 -13.04 13.47 6.30
C SER A 396 -13.75 14.74 6.70
N MET A 397 -14.68 15.25 5.88
CA MET A 397 -15.48 16.43 6.21
C MET A 397 -16.31 16.22 7.49
N ASN A 398 -16.99 15.07 7.60
CA ASN A 398 -17.77 14.72 8.79
C ASN A 398 -16.91 14.54 10.04
N THR A 399 -15.69 14.02 9.88
CA THR A 399 -14.74 13.85 10.99
C THR A 399 -14.18 15.18 11.45
N LEU A 400 -13.81 16.04 10.50
CA LEU A 400 -13.35 17.41 10.75
C LEU A 400 -14.37 18.18 11.59
N LYS A 401 -15.63 18.24 11.14
CA LYS A 401 -16.70 18.95 11.88
C LYS A 401 -16.83 18.47 13.32
N ARG A 402 -16.93 17.15 13.52
CA ARG A 402 -17.09 16.54 14.86
C ARG A 402 -15.91 16.86 15.79
N VAL A 403 -14.68 16.85 15.28
CA VAL A 403 -13.47 17.10 16.08
C VAL A 403 -13.32 18.59 16.37
N CYS A 404 -13.51 19.45 15.37
CA CYS A 404 -13.47 20.90 15.56
C CYS A 404 -14.52 21.38 16.56
N GLU A 405 -15.77 20.89 16.48
CA GLU A 405 -16.82 21.20 17.45
C GLU A 405 -16.47 20.74 18.86
N ARG A 406 -15.89 19.54 19.02
CA ARG A 406 -15.48 19.03 20.33
C ARG A 406 -14.37 19.85 20.98
N HIS A 407 -13.42 20.32 20.18
CA HIS A 407 -12.27 21.09 20.65
C HIS A 407 -12.47 22.61 20.59
N GLN A 408 -13.66 23.07 20.17
CA GLN A 408 -13.99 24.49 19.98
C GLN A 408 -12.98 25.20 19.06
N ILE A 409 -12.65 24.55 17.94
CA ILE A 409 -11.73 25.07 16.93
C ILE A 409 -12.55 25.61 15.76
N ASP A 410 -12.25 26.84 15.34
CA ASP A 410 -12.91 27.48 14.21
C ASP A 410 -12.56 26.77 12.90
N TYR A 411 -13.58 26.52 12.07
CA TYR A 411 -13.41 25.87 10.79
C TYR A 411 -14.16 26.59 9.66
N HIS A 412 -13.57 26.63 8.47
CA HIS A 412 -14.12 27.36 7.32
C HIS A 412 -14.06 26.55 6.00
N PRO A 413 -15.18 26.41 5.28
CA PRO A 413 -15.19 25.85 3.94
C PRO A 413 -14.66 26.86 2.90
N LEU A 414 -13.89 26.38 1.94
CA LEU A 414 -13.53 27.12 0.72
C LEU A 414 -14.31 26.60 -0.48
N ARG A 415 -14.69 27.52 -1.38
CA ARG A 415 -15.42 27.17 -2.60
C ARG A 415 -14.62 26.27 -3.53
N THR A 416 -13.31 26.55 -3.64
CA THR A 416 -12.39 25.81 -4.50
C THR A 416 -11.04 25.63 -3.83
N ALA A 417 -10.35 24.54 -4.16
CA ALA A 417 -8.98 24.26 -3.74
C ALA A 417 -7.95 25.14 -4.48
N SER A 418 -7.99 26.44 -4.25
CA SER A 418 -7.09 27.42 -4.87
C SER A 418 -6.48 28.38 -3.85
N VAL A 419 -5.31 28.91 -4.18
CA VAL A 419 -4.63 29.97 -3.42
C VAL A 419 -5.52 31.21 -3.30
N ALA A 420 -6.23 31.58 -4.37
CA ALA A 420 -7.11 32.73 -4.38
C ALA A 420 -8.26 32.61 -3.36
N SER A 421 -8.92 31.44 -3.30
CA SER A 421 -9.98 31.19 -2.31
C SER A 421 -9.47 31.26 -0.87
N PHE A 422 -8.26 30.77 -0.62
CA PHE A 422 -7.65 30.84 0.70
C PHE A 422 -7.30 32.28 1.11
N VAL A 423 -6.65 33.04 0.22
CA VAL A 423 -6.27 34.44 0.49
C VAL A 423 -7.52 35.30 0.74
N GLU A 424 -8.58 35.09 -0.03
CA GLU A 424 -9.85 35.80 0.15
C GLU A 424 -10.54 35.44 1.48
N LEU A 425 -10.42 34.20 1.96
CA LEU A 425 -10.86 33.84 3.31
C LEU A 425 -10.03 34.54 4.39
N MET A 426 -8.69 34.51 4.29
CA MET A 426 -7.80 35.10 5.29
C MET A 426 -7.96 36.62 5.39
N ALA A 427 -8.22 37.28 4.25
CA ALA A 427 -8.54 38.71 4.21
C ALA A 427 -9.85 39.04 4.93
N ARG A 428 -10.88 38.18 4.80
CA ARG A 428 -12.16 38.34 5.52
C ARG A 428 -12.03 38.11 7.03
N LEU A 429 -11.11 37.25 7.46
CA LEU A 429 -10.84 36.97 8.86
C LEU A 429 -9.91 38.02 9.52
N HIS A 430 -9.51 39.07 8.79
CA HIS A 430 -8.69 40.15 9.33
C HIS A 430 -9.49 41.00 10.36
N PRO A 431 -8.92 41.33 11.54
CA PRO A 431 -9.63 42.03 12.62
C PRO A 431 -10.25 43.37 12.20
N GLU A 432 -9.56 44.13 11.34
CA GLU A 432 -10.06 45.43 10.83
C GLU A 432 -11.24 45.29 9.86
N HIS A 433 -11.33 44.18 9.11
CA HIS A 433 -12.45 43.88 8.22
C HIS A 433 -13.70 43.43 9.00
N LEU A 434 -13.53 42.70 10.10
CA LEU A 434 -14.62 42.31 11.02
C LEU A 434 -15.23 43.53 11.74
N ALA A 435 -14.46 44.59 11.96
CA ALA A 435 -14.95 45.85 12.53
C ALA A 435 -15.67 46.75 11.50
N GLN A 436 -15.32 46.65 10.21
CA GLN A 436 -15.97 47.39 9.11
C GLN A 436 -17.24 46.69 8.58
N LEU A 437 -17.32 45.36 8.67
CA LEU A 437 -18.51 44.56 8.37
C LEU A 437 -19.42 44.52 9.60
N GLY A 438 -20.10 45.63 9.89
CA GLY A 438 -21.19 45.63 10.88
C GLY A 438 -22.13 44.46 10.63
N ASN A 439 -22.43 43.70 11.70
CA ASN A 439 -23.24 42.48 11.75
C ASN A 439 -23.68 41.90 10.39
N PRO A 440 -23.07 40.80 9.90
CA PRO A 440 -23.56 40.17 8.69
C PRO A 440 -25.03 39.73 8.89
N PRO A 441 -25.91 39.91 7.89
CA PRO A 441 -27.27 39.41 7.99
C PRO A 441 -27.25 37.89 8.18
N PRO A 442 -28.18 37.32 8.97
CA PRO A 442 -28.22 35.89 9.20
C PRO A 442 -28.32 35.16 7.86
N SER A 443 -27.47 34.15 7.67
CA SER A 443 -27.49 33.35 6.44
C SER A 443 -28.88 32.74 6.24
N ALA A 444 -29.41 32.83 5.03
CA ALA A 444 -30.70 32.23 4.66
C ALA A 444 -30.65 30.69 4.57
N PHE A 445 -29.58 30.07 5.06
CA PHE A 445 -29.30 28.65 4.91
C PHE A 445 -29.35 27.97 6.29
N CYS A 446 -30.50 27.41 6.62
CA CYS A 446 -30.68 26.62 7.83
C CYS A 446 -30.11 25.21 7.59
N LEU A 447 -28.92 24.93 8.12
CA LEU A 447 -28.21 23.64 8.00
C LEU A 447 -28.95 22.43 8.63
N ARG A 448 -30.19 22.59 9.08
CA ARG A 448 -31.04 21.50 9.56
C ARG A 448 -31.95 20.91 8.49
N HIS A 449 -32.15 21.59 7.35
CA HIS A 449 -33.07 21.13 6.30
C HIS A 449 -32.57 21.31 4.86
N GLY A 450 -31.27 21.08 4.63
CA GLY A 450 -30.69 21.02 3.28
C GLY A 450 -30.08 22.33 2.86
#